data_AF-A0A7Z0UC59-F1
#
_entry.id   AF-A0A7Z0UC59-F1
#
_cell.length_a   1.000
_cell.length_b   1.000
_cell.length_c   1.000
_cell.angle_alpha   90.00
_cell.angle_beta   90.00
_cell.angle_gamma   90.00
#
_symmetry.space_group_name_H-M   'P 1'
#
loop_
_entity.id
_entity.type
_entity.pdbx_description
1 polymer ?
#
loop_
_entity_poly.entity_id
_entity_poly.type
_entity_poly.pdbx_seq_one_letter_code
_entity_poly.pdbx_strand_id
1 'polypeptide(L)'
;MSYPGRRLPFTVEVGKHGEPPPLNVSHLSEGRIVLIGGSRISGTYELRQEITFVDEGKRWENEDLYSKLVDLNSNGVPFQFQPREMGSPDMLMAWWQEIGKIKVSFKEIFWRSPDDWLLTTIEPPVIGTRGWAGPKPFGC
;
A
#
# COMPACT_ATOMS: atom_id res chain seq x y z
N MET A 1 7.17 -6.61 -9.29
CA MET A 1 6.42 -5.34 -9.37
C MET A 1 6.41 -4.86 -10.81
N SER A 2 5.27 -4.94 -11.50
CA SER A 2 5.12 -4.26 -12.79
C SER A 2 3.88 -3.39 -12.72
N TYR A 3 4.03 -2.27 -12.04
CA TYR A 3 3.08 -1.20 -12.16
C TYR A 3 3.18 -0.59 -13.56
N PRO A 4 2.19 -0.81 -14.45
CA PRO A 4 2.25 -0.25 -15.79
C PRO A 4 2.07 1.27 -15.71
N GLY A 5 2.54 1.98 -16.72
CA GLY A 5 2.41 3.45 -16.78
C GLY A 5 3.37 4.20 -15.87
N ARG A 6 4.16 3.54 -15.02
CA ARG A 6 5.07 4.21 -14.07
C ARG A 6 6.49 4.30 -14.61
N ARG A 7 7.13 5.45 -14.38
CA ARG A 7 8.53 5.69 -14.77
C ARG A 7 9.45 4.88 -13.86
N LEU A 8 10.51 4.33 -14.45
CA LEU A 8 11.57 3.63 -13.75
C LEU A 8 12.87 4.45 -13.82
N PRO A 9 13.78 4.32 -12.83
CA PRO A 9 13.65 3.50 -11.62
C PRO A 9 12.67 4.09 -10.60
N PHE A 10 12.16 3.26 -9.70
CA PHE A 10 11.41 3.74 -8.54
C PHE A 10 12.37 4.30 -7.49
N THR A 11 11.93 5.32 -6.75
CA THR A 11 12.63 5.80 -5.55
C THR A 11 12.51 4.75 -4.44
N VAL A 12 13.64 4.34 -3.87
CA VAL A 12 13.72 3.32 -2.82
C VAL A 12 14.45 3.89 -1.61
N GLU A 13 13.86 3.67 -0.43
CA GLU A 13 14.47 3.93 0.87
C GLU A 13 14.69 2.59 1.57
N VAL A 14 15.85 2.40 2.21
CA VAL A 14 16.22 1.12 2.83
C VAL A 14 16.41 1.35 4.32
N GLY A 15 15.70 0.58 5.15
CA GLY A 15 15.91 0.56 6.59
C GLY A 15 17.28 -0.02 6.92
N LYS A 16 17.89 0.46 8.00
CA LYS A 16 19.13 -0.15 8.51
C LYS A 16 18.82 -1.55 9.03
N HIS A 17 19.80 -2.44 8.99
CA HIS A 17 19.65 -3.78 9.53
C HIS A 17 19.25 -3.74 11.02
N GLY A 18 18.16 -4.42 11.36
CA GLY A 18 17.60 -4.43 12.72
C GLY A 18 16.85 -3.15 13.13
N GLU A 19 16.72 -2.17 12.23
CA GLU A 19 15.88 -1.00 12.45
C GLU A 19 14.40 -1.41 12.42
N PRO A 20 13.62 -1.05 13.44
CA PRO A 20 12.18 -1.32 13.42
C PRO A 20 11.49 -0.68 12.21
N PRO A 21 10.56 -1.37 11.53
CA PRO A 21 9.82 -0.78 10.43
C PRO A 21 8.92 0.37 10.94
N PRO A 22 8.65 1.38 10.10
CA PRO A 22 7.66 2.40 10.42
C PRO A 22 6.27 1.76 10.58
N LEU A 23 5.36 2.48 11.24
CA LEU A 23 3.94 2.13 11.23
C LEU A 23 3.48 2.06 9.77
N ASN A 24 2.88 0.94 9.39
CA ASN A 24 2.45 0.66 8.02
C ASN A 24 1.10 -0.06 8.02
N VAL A 25 0.37 0.06 6.92
CA VAL A 25 -0.87 -0.69 6.70
C VAL A 25 -0.50 -2.11 6.29
N SER A 26 -0.73 -3.07 7.18
CA SER A 26 -0.37 -4.46 6.93
C SER A 26 -1.38 -5.16 6.04
N HIS A 27 -2.65 -5.15 6.40
CA HIS A 27 -3.70 -5.87 5.66
C HIS A 27 -5.08 -5.35 6.06
N LEU A 28 -6.10 -5.87 5.39
CA LEU A 28 -7.50 -5.64 5.73
C LEU A 28 -8.09 -6.92 6.33
N SER A 29 -8.76 -6.78 7.47
CA SER A 29 -9.65 -7.79 8.03
C SER A 29 -11.10 -7.29 7.96
N GLU A 30 -12.06 -8.12 8.37
CA GLU A 30 -13.49 -7.82 8.31
C GLU A 30 -13.81 -6.51 9.06
N GLY A 31 -14.14 -5.47 8.28
CA GLY A 31 -14.36 -4.10 8.75
C GLY A 31 -13.18 -3.41 9.45
N ARG A 32 -11.94 -3.87 9.27
CA ARG A 32 -10.76 -3.24 9.90
C ARG A 32 -9.55 -3.12 8.99
N ILE A 33 -8.90 -1.98 9.07
CA ILE A 33 -7.57 -1.72 8.55
C ILE A 33 -6.59 -2.03 9.67
N VAL A 34 -5.68 -3.00 9.45
CA VAL A 34 -4.70 -3.40 10.46
C VAL A 34 -3.38 -2.70 10.19
N LEU A 35 -2.89 -1.95 11.18
CA LEU A 35 -1.59 -1.29 11.14
C LEU A 35 -0.61 -2.00 12.07
N ILE A 36 0.62 -2.16 11.60
CA ILE A 36 1.73 -2.74 12.36
C ILE A 36 2.97 -1.85 12.24
N GLY A 37 3.88 -1.92 13.20
CA GLY A 37 5.18 -1.25 13.13
C GLY A 37 5.97 -1.42 14.41
N GLY A 38 7.13 -0.77 14.49
CA GLY A 38 7.99 -0.88 15.67
C GLY A 38 8.62 -2.27 15.78
N SER A 39 9.27 -2.53 16.93
CA SER A 39 10.09 -3.73 17.10
C SER A 39 9.22 -4.98 17.16
N ARG A 40 9.75 -6.11 16.71
CA ARG A 40 9.09 -7.40 16.90
C ARG A 40 9.50 -8.01 18.23
N ILE A 41 8.58 -8.02 19.20
CA ILE A 41 8.78 -8.59 20.54
C ILE A 41 7.92 -9.84 20.65
N SER A 42 8.53 -10.99 20.91
CA SER A 42 7.83 -12.28 21.11
C SER A 42 6.85 -12.66 19.98
N GLY A 43 7.21 -12.33 18.73
CA GLY A 43 6.40 -12.65 17.55
C GLY A 43 5.37 -11.59 17.15
N THR A 44 5.08 -10.63 18.02
CA THR A 44 4.15 -9.51 17.79
C THR A 44 4.88 -8.19 17.54
N TYR A 45 4.31 -7.31 16.73
CA TYR A 45 4.80 -5.95 16.55
C TYR A 45 4.40 -5.08 17.75
N GLU A 46 5.34 -4.29 18.25
CA GLU A 46 5.15 -3.35 19.35
C GLU A 46 4.02 -2.36 19.09
N LEU A 47 3.95 -1.84 17.86
CA LEU A 47 2.89 -0.95 17.43
C LEU A 47 1.88 -1.75 16.63
N ARG A 48 0.73 -2.07 17.23
CA ARG A 48 -0.41 -2.64 16.53
C ARG A 48 -1.65 -1.78 16.77
N GLN A 49 -2.30 -1.37 15.70
CA GLN A 49 -3.51 -0.55 15.74
C GLN A 49 -4.53 -1.09 14.73
N GLU A 50 -5.81 -0.88 15.01
CA GLU A 50 -6.88 -1.26 14.09
C GLU A 50 -7.80 -0.05 13.91
N ILE A 51 -8.09 0.29 12.65
CA ILE A 51 -9.03 1.36 12.29
C ILE A 51 -10.26 0.70 11.69
N THR A 52 -11.43 0.99 12.23
CA THR A 52 -12.69 0.44 11.70
C THR A 52 -13.13 1.18 10.44
N PHE A 53 -13.75 0.43 9.52
CA PHE A 53 -14.46 0.95 8.37
C PHE A 53 -15.78 0.20 8.15
N VAL A 54 -16.72 0.83 7.45
CA VAL A 54 -18.00 0.22 7.08
C VAL A 54 -17.76 -0.83 6.01
N ASP A 55 -17.82 -2.13 6.35
CA ASP A 55 -17.53 -3.23 5.44
C ASP A 55 -18.71 -3.61 4.54
N GLU A 56 -19.08 -2.69 3.64
CA GLU A 56 -20.16 -2.89 2.69
C GLU A 56 -19.65 -2.85 1.24
N GLY A 57 -20.21 -3.73 0.41
CA GLY A 57 -19.92 -3.79 -1.02
C GLY A 57 -18.51 -4.28 -1.35
N LYS A 58 -18.05 -3.94 -2.55
CA LYS A 58 -16.70 -4.29 -3.03
C LYS A 58 -15.68 -3.32 -2.46
N ARG A 59 -14.56 -3.81 -1.95
CA ARG A 59 -13.50 -2.97 -1.34
C ARG A 59 -13.00 -1.83 -2.23
N TRP A 60 -12.90 -2.05 -3.55
CA TRP A 60 -12.46 -1.02 -4.50
C TRP A 60 -13.51 0.05 -4.81
N GLU A 61 -14.76 -0.16 -4.41
CA GLU A 61 -15.89 0.78 -4.51
C GLU A 61 -16.27 1.38 -3.13
N ASN A 62 -15.62 0.93 -2.05
CA ASN A 62 -15.96 1.33 -0.69
C ASN A 62 -15.36 2.72 -0.34
N GLU A 63 -16.22 3.72 -0.19
CA GLU A 63 -15.80 5.11 0.05
C GLU A 63 -15.21 5.36 1.45
N ASP A 64 -15.71 4.67 2.48
CA ASP A 64 -15.19 4.81 3.84
C ASP A 64 -13.76 4.24 3.93
N LEU A 65 -13.54 3.05 3.36
CA LEU A 65 -12.22 2.44 3.22
C LEU A 65 -11.28 3.33 2.39
N TYR A 66 -11.76 3.83 1.24
CA TYR A 66 -11.00 4.77 0.40
C TYR A 66 -10.53 5.99 1.21
N SER A 67 -11.44 6.64 1.93
CA SER A 67 -11.13 7.85 2.69
C SER A 67 -10.04 7.61 3.74
N LYS A 68 -10.10 6.49 4.46
CA LYS A 68 -9.14 6.15 5.52
C LYS A 68 -7.78 5.77 4.95
N LEU A 69 -7.72 5.00 3.86
CA LEU A 69 -6.44 4.66 3.24
C LEU A 69 -5.78 5.89 2.61
N VAL A 70 -6.55 6.81 2.03
CA VAL A 70 -6.02 8.09 1.54
C VAL A 70 -5.52 8.98 2.68
N ASP A 71 -6.25 9.04 3.80
CA ASP A 71 -5.81 9.78 4.98
C ASP A 71 -4.50 9.23 5.53
N LEU A 72 -4.38 7.90 5.67
CA LEU A 72 -3.15 7.22 6.07
C LEU A 72 -1.99 7.53 5.11
N ASN A 73 -2.23 7.50 3.79
CA ASN A 73 -1.21 7.88 2.81
C ASN A 73 -0.77 9.34 2.97
N SER A 74 -1.71 10.25 3.24
CA SER A 74 -1.40 11.68 3.44
C SER A 74 -0.56 11.93 4.69
N ASN A 75 -0.72 11.08 5.71
CA ASN A 75 0.10 11.04 6.92
C ASN A 75 1.42 10.26 6.74
N GLY A 76 1.74 9.82 5.51
CA GLY A 76 3.00 9.16 5.19
C GLY A 76 3.08 7.68 5.60
N VAL A 77 1.95 7.04 5.93
CA VAL A 77 1.91 5.63 6.30
C VAL A 77 2.03 4.75 5.04
N PRO A 78 3.08 3.91 4.91
CA PRO A 78 3.23 3.02 3.77
C PRO A 78 2.30 1.80 3.83
N PHE A 79 2.09 1.16 2.70
CA PHE A 79 1.23 -0.01 2.52
C PHE A 79 2.07 -1.26 2.29
N GLN A 80 1.82 -2.34 3.01
CA GLN A 80 2.56 -3.59 2.86
C GLN A 80 2.30 -4.22 1.50
N PHE A 81 3.37 -4.47 0.75
CA PHE A 81 3.32 -5.04 -0.60
C PHE A 81 2.80 -6.48 -0.57
N GLN A 82 1.64 -6.73 -1.18
CA GLN A 82 0.94 -8.02 -1.21
C GLN A 82 0.48 -8.36 -2.62
N PRO A 83 1.39 -8.69 -3.53
CA PRO A 83 1.09 -8.85 -4.97
C PRO A 83 0.16 -10.01 -5.31
N ARG A 84 -0.15 -10.87 -4.34
CA ARG A 84 -1.03 -12.04 -4.53
C ARG A 84 -2.44 -11.81 -3.99
N GLU A 85 -2.69 -10.68 -3.33
CA GLU A 85 -3.95 -10.39 -2.68
C GLU A 85 -4.65 -9.22 -3.38
N MET A 86 -5.57 -9.52 -4.28
CA MET A 86 -6.22 -8.51 -5.11
C MET A 86 -6.92 -7.41 -4.31
N GLY A 87 -7.44 -7.74 -3.12
CA GLY A 87 -8.09 -6.79 -2.21
C GLY A 87 -7.20 -6.25 -1.10
N SER A 88 -5.88 -6.30 -1.26
CA SER A 88 -4.92 -5.74 -0.31
C SER A 88 -4.85 -4.22 -0.39
N PRO A 89 -4.40 -3.54 0.68
CA PRO A 89 -4.30 -2.08 0.71
C PRO A 89 -3.46 -1.48 -0.42
N ASP A 90 -2.29 -2.05 -0.72
CA ASP A 90 -1.40 -1.60 -1.80
C ASP A 90 -2.05 -1.72 -3.17
N MET A 91 -2.74 -2.83 -3.43
CA MET A 91 -3.46 -3.06 -4.69
C MET A 91 -4.64 -2.10 -4.87
N LEU A 92 -5.36 -1.78 -3.79
CA LEU A 92 -6.43 -0.79 -3.81
C LEU A 92 -5.87 0.62 -4.09
N MET A 93 -4.78 1.01 -3.42
CA MET A 93 -4.10 2.29 -3.67
C MET A 93 -3.62 2.40 -5.11
N ALA A 94 -2.99 1.35 -5.64
CA ALA A 94 -2.56 1.29 -7.03
C ALA A 94 -3.74 1.41 -8.02
N TRP A 95 -4.84 0.71 -7.76
CA TRP A 95 -6.03 0.76 -8.59
C TRP A 95 -6.67 2.14 -8.61
N TRP A 96 -6.88 2.74 -7.44
CA TRP A 96 -7.44 4.08 -7.34
C TRP A 96 -6.53 5.13 -8.01
N GLN A 97 -5.23 4.91 -8.01
CA GLN A 97 -4.27 5.72 -8.77
C GLN A 97 -4.42 5.52 -10.28
N GLU A 98 -4.62 4.27 -10.75
CA GLU A 98 -4.78 3.92 -12.16
C GLU A 98 -6.06 4.47 -12.79
N ILE A 99 -7.16 4.51 -12.04
CA ILE A 99 -8.42 5.14 -12.50
C ILE A 99 -8.45 6.65 -12.27
N GLY A 100 -7.37 7.23 -11.73
CA GLY A 100 -7.26 8.67 -11.48
C GLY A 100 -8.07 9.20 -10.29
N LYS A 101 -8.59 8.32 -9.43
CA LYS A 101 -9.24 8.68 -8.15
C LYS A 101 -8.19 9.25 -7.18
N ILE A 102 -6.96 8.74 -7.20
CA ILE A 102 -5.80 9.27 -6.49
C ILE A 102 -4.79 9.81 -7.50
N LYS A 103 -4.28 11.03 -7.26
CA LYS A 103 -3.29 11.71 -8.15
C LYS A 103 -1.95 11.99 -7.48
N VAL A 104 -1.73 11.39 -6.31
CA VAL A 104 -0.48 11.51 -5.53
C VAL A 104 0.25 10.17 -5.52
N SER A 105 1.53 10.21 -5.16
CA SER A 105 2.30 9.00 -4.88
C SER A 105 1.84 8.32 -3.58
N PHE A 106 2.14 7.04 -3.44
CA PHE A 106 2.08 6.33 -2.17
C PHE A 106 3.35 5.50 -1.97
N LYS A 107 3.62 5.04 -0.75
CA LYS A 107 4.77 4.19 -0.46
C LYS A 107 4.34 2.77 -0.19
N GLU A 108 5.07 1.81 -0.74
CA GLU A 108 4.97 0.40 -0.38
C GLU A 108 6.08 0.00 0.56
N ILE A 109 5.80 -0.85 1.54
CA ILE A 109 6.82 -1.50 2.38
C ILE A 109 6.96 -2.98 2.03
N PHE A 110 8.21 -3.44 1.92
CA PHE A 110 8.56 -4.83 1.64
C PHE A 110 9.71 -5.29 2.54
N TRP A 111 9.65 -6.56 2.97
CA TRP A 111 10.69 -7.21 3.76
C TRP A 111 11.57 -8.09 2.89
N ARG A 112 12.88 -7.84 2.90
CA ARG A 112 13.90 -8.72 2.29
C ARG A 112 14.29 -9.86 3.23
N SER A 113 14.25 -9.58 4.52
CA SER A 113 14.48 -10.51 5.62
C SER A 113 13.62 -10.05 6.82
N PRO A 114 13.54 -10.81 7.92
CA PRO A 114 12.87 -10.35 9.14
C PRO A 114 13.38 -9.01 9.69
N ASP A 115 14.65 -8.69 9.44
CA ASP A 115 15.36 -7.52 10.00
C ASP A 115 15.66 -6.44 8.96
N ASP A 116 15.30 -6.66 7.69
CA ASP A 116 15.58 -5.74 6.59
C ASP A 116 14.30 -5.42 5.81
N TRP A 117 13.86 -4.16 5.91
CA TRP A 117 12.75 -3.63 5.13
C TRP A 117 13.22 -2.54 4.16
N LEU A 118 12.41 -2.31 3.12
CA LEU A 118 12.56 -1.19 2.20
C LEU A 118 11.22 -0.56 1.90
N LEU A 119 11.24 0.73 1.59
CA LEU A 119 10.11 1.48 1.07
C LEU A 119 10.33 1.78 -0.41
N THR A 120 9.30 1.57 -1.23
CA THR A 120 9.29 1.96 -2.65
C THR A 120 8.23 3.02 -2.86
N THR A 121 8.58 4.14 -3.49
CA THR A 121 7.61 5.18 -3.85
C THR A 121 6.97 4.86 -5.20
N ILE A 122 5.64 4.78 -5.21
CA ILE A 122 4.82 4.44 -6.36
C ILE A 122 4.16 5.70 -6.91
N GLU A 123 4.71 6.20 -8.01
CA GLU A 123 4.22 7.39 -8.69
C GLU A 123 2.93 7.15 -9.48
N PRO A 124 2.10 8.19 -9.71
CA PRO A 124 0.96 8.10 -10.61
C PRO A 124 1.35 7.59 -12.01
N PRO A 125 0.53 6.74 -12.63
CA PRO A 125 0.82 6.26 -13.97
C PRO A 125 0.61 7.38 -15.01
N VAL A 126 1.46 7.39 -16.04
CA VAL A 126 1.46 8.35 -17.14
C VAL A 126 1.15 7.60 -18.43
N ILE A 127 0.11 8.03 -19.15
CA ILE A 127 -0.31 7.46 -20.44
C ILE A 127 0.90 7.38 -21.41
N GLY A 128 1.01 6.27 -22.13
CA GLY A 128 2.09 6.01 -23.08
C GLY A 128 3.38 5.51 -22.43
N THR A 129 3.56 5.66 -21.11
CA THR A 129 4.73 5.14 -20.41
C THR A 129 4.68 3.61 -20.41
N ARG A 130 5.72 2.98 -20.97
CA ARG A 130 5.83 1.52 -21.11
C ARG A 130 4.61 0.89 -21.79
N GLY A 131 4.00 1.59 -22.76
CA GLY A 131 2.85 1.09 -23.52
C GLY A 131 1.54 1.05 -22.74
N TRP A 132 1.46 1.71 -21.58
CA TRP A 132 0.22 1.77 -20.80
C TRP A 132 -0.80 2.69 -21.48
N ALA A 133 -1.98 2.13 -21.79
CA ALA A 133 -3.08 2.81 -22.48
C ALA A 133 -4.20 3.30 -21.53
N GLY A 134 -4.06 3.06 -20.22
CA GLY A 134 -5.08 3.36 -19.23
C GLY A 134 -5.39 2.17 -18.31
N PRO A 135 -6.26 2.36 -17.31
CA PRO A 135 -6.63 1.32 -16.37
C PRO A 135 -7.33 0.15 -17.07
N LYS A 136 -7.10 -1.06 -16.57
CA LYS A 136 -7.88 -2.27 -16.90
C LYS A 136 -8.89 -2.52 -15.79
N PRO A 137 -10.00 -3.24 -16.00
CA PRO A 137 -10.93 -3.51 -14.90
C PRO A 137 -10.23 -4.18 -13.71
N PHE A 138 -10.65 -3.83 -12.50
CA PHE A 138 -10.05 -4.37 -11.29
C PHE A 138 -10.17 -5.90 -11.25
N GLY A 139 -9.03 -6.59 -11.18
CA GLY A 139 -8.96 -8.04 -11.11
C GLY A 139 -8.94 -8.81 -12.43
N CYS A 140 -8.69 -8.14 -13.55
CA CYS A 140 -8.39 -8.77 -14.84
C CYS A 140 -6.92 -9.15 -15.03
#